data_AF-A0A939QJV1-F1
#
_entry.id   AF-A0A939QJV1-F1
#
_cell.length_a   1.000
_cell.length_b   1.000
_cell.length_c   1.000
_cell.angle_alpha   90.00
_cell.angle_beta   90.00
_cell.angle_gamma   90.00
#
_symmetry.space_group_name_H-M   'P 1'
#
loop_
_entity.id
_entity.type
_entity.pdbx_description
1 polymer ?
#
loop_
_entity_poly.entity_id
_entity_poly.type
_entity_poly.pdbx_seq_one_letter_code
_entity_poly.pdbx_strand_id
1 'polypeptide(L)'
;MTNALRFLLGLLIGACVTVAVFAARGLRVTPVFDLRRAPEPDEPDEPDLVDVPDEVRALAERLLGATEQYGAPELRAQLSEARATLFAGPSIGFDVPAGTALAVPGDANFPVVGVYRALDDRTFEVYLGVLGGHLSTLSVSEARDWTEAQQEEWFEGGRGVHELPGWPDPASLELFIETPQGLRPLS
;
A
#
# COMPACT_ATOMS: atom_id res chain seq x y z
N MET A 1 -23.09 -3.61 29.84
CA MET A 1 -21.92 -3.15 30.61
C MET A 1 -20.69 -3.69 29.88
N THR A 2 -19.70 -2.96 29.40
CA THR A 2 -19.38 -1.53 29.29
C THR A 2 -18.11 -1.49 28.42
N ASN A 3 -18.13 -0.70 27.33
CA ASN A 3 -17.02 0.06 26.67
C ASN A 3 -15.64 -0.59 26.44
N ALA A 4 -14.81 -0.20 25.48
CA ALA A 4 -14.85 0.62 24.26
C ALA A 4 -13.36 0.73 23.83
N LEU A 5 -13.10 0.78 22.53
CA LEU A 5 -12.13 1.63 21.84
C LEU A 5 -10.75 1.95 22.48
N ARG A 6 -9.67 1.67 21.74
CA ARG A 6 -8.43 2.50 21.63
C ARG A 6 -7.52 1.92 20.53
N PHE A 7 -7.44 2.52 19.34
CA PHE A 7 -6.64 3.70 18.92
C PHE A 7 -5.15 3.40 18.63
N LEU A 8 -4.81 3.53 17.33
CA LEU A 8 -3.61 4.13 16.73
C LEU A 8 -2.26 3.95 17.45
N LEU A 9 -1.38 3.15 16.86
CA LEU A 9 0.06 3.26 17.07
C LEU A 9 0.63 4.17 15.98
N GLY A 10 0.62 5.48 16.27
CA GLY A 10 1.40 6.47 15.56
C GLY A 10 2.86 6.39 15.98
N LEU A 11 3.74 6.28 14.99
CA LEU A 11 5.18 6.32 15.10
C LEU A 11 5.63 7.68 15.68
N LEU A 12 6.26 7.68 16.86
CA LEU A 12 6.96 8.84 17.41
C LEU A 12 8.40 8.43 17.73
N ILE A 13 9.28 8.66 16.76
CA ILE A 13 10.74 8.64 16.95
C ILE A 13 11.09 9.97 17.63
N GLY A 14 11.14 9.96 18.96
CA GLY A 14 11.64 11.05 19.79
C GLY A 14 13.15 10.88 20.03
N ALA A 15 13.92 11.83 19.50
CA ALA A 15 15.37 11.90 19.51
C ALA A 15 16.07 11.55 20.84
N CYS A 16 17.09 10.68 20.76
CA CYS A 16 18.13 10.55 21.79
C CYS A 16 18.90 11.87 21.91
N VAL A 17 18.77 12.55 23.05
CA VAL A 17 19.70 13.61 23.45
C VAL A 17 20.62 13.06 24.54
N THR A 18 21.88 12.88 24.17
CA THR A 18 22.97 12.53 25.09
C THR A 18 23.13 13.63 26.14
N VAL A 19 22.92 13.28 27.41
CA VAL A 19 23.21 14.17 28.55
C VAL A 19 24.71 14.09 28.86
N ALA A 20 25.42 15.19 28.65
CA ALA A 20 26.72 15.43 29.26
C ALA A 20 26.67 16.77 30.00
N VAL A 21 26.80 16.76 31.33
CA VAL A 21 27.10 17.97 32.09
C VAL A 21 28.25 17.67 33.05
N PHE A 22 29.40 18.23 32.68
CA PHE A 22 30.52 18.53 33.56
C PHE A 22 30.15 19.70 34.48
N ALA A 23 30.57 19.62 35.74
CA ALA A 23 30.46 20.69 36.72
C ALA A 23 31.39 21.87 36.41
N ALA A 24 30.89 23.11 36.48
CA ALA A 24 31.50 24.21 37.23
C ALA A 24 30.79 25.57 36.97
N ARG A 25 30.46 26.24 38.07
CA ARG A 25 30.41 27.69 38.31
C ARG A 25 30.05 28.63 37.16
N GLY A 26 28.86 29.21 37.28
CA GLY A 26 28.69 30.66 37.28
C GLY A 26 28.99 31.41 35.98
N LEU A 27 28.13 31.26 34.98
CA LEU A 27 27.95 32.27 33.95
C LEU A 27 26.44 32.40 33.66
N ARG A 28 25.87 33.58 33.90
CA ARG A 28 24.51 33.90 33.42
C ARG A 28 24.60 34.12 31.92
N VAL A 29 24.30 33.07 31.15
CA VAL A 29 23.98 33.20 29.73
C VAL A 29 22.47 33.29 29.64
N THR A 30 21.94 34.49 29.36
CA THR A 30 20.58 34.60 28.81
C THR A 30 20.58 33.93 27.44
N PRO A 31 19.82 32.85 27.21
CA PRO A 31 19.60 32.42 25.86
C PRO A 31 18.64 33.44 25.23
N VAL A 32 19.16 34.29 24.35
CA VAL A 32 18.34 34.91 23.32
C VAL A 32 18.00 33.77 22.37
N PHE A 33 16.95 33.01 22.68
CA PHE A 33 16.32 32.15 21.71
C PHE A 33 15.71 33.07 20.66
N ASP A 34 16.46 33.28 19.60
CA ASP A 34 15.94 33.84 18.37
C ASP A 34 14.94 32.83 17.80
N LEU A 35 13.66 32.96 18.18
CA LEU A 35 12.52 32.26 17.58
C LEU A 35 12.25 32.79 16.15
N ARG A 36 13.28 33.20 15.42
CA ARG A 36 13.20 33.43 13.98
C ARG A 36 12.98 32.09 13.32
N ARG A 37 11.69 31.78 13.13
CA ARG A 37 11.11 30.87 12.15
C ARG A 37 11.97 29.63 11.92
N ALA A 38 11.64 28.54 12.63
CA ALA A 38 12.02 27.22 12.16
C ALA A 38 11.66 27.18 10.65
N PRO A 39 12.57 26.70 9.77
CA PRO A 39 12.21 26.53 8.37
C PRO A 39 10.91 25.76 8.36
N GLU A 40 9.87 26.36 7.77
CA GLU A 40 8.63 25.63 7.56
C GLU A 40 9.03 24.37 6.80
N PRO A 41 8.58 23.18 7.26
CA PRO A 41 8.90 21.96 6.54
C PRO A 41 8.52 22.20 5.09
N ASP A 42 9.47 22.05 4.17
CA ASP A 42 9.20 22.18 2.74
C ASP A 42 7.94 21.36 2.47
N GLU A 43 6.92 22.00 1.87
CA GLU A 43 5.72 21.30 1.45
C GLU A 43 6.20 20.10 0.61
N PRO A 44 5.81 18.87 0.94
CA PRO A 44 6.30 17.71 0.22
C PRO A 44 5.98 17.91 -1.27
N ASP A 45 6.99 17.76 -2.12
CA ASP A 45 6.83 17.87 -3.57
C ASP A 45 5.60 17.05 -4.01
N GLU A 46 4.73 17.64 -4.82
CA GLU A 46 3.60 16.91 -5.39
C GLU A 46 4.14 15.68 -6.15
N PRO A 47 3.57 14.48 -5.94
CA PRO A 47 4.08 13.28 -6.59
C PRO A 47 3.98 13.41 -8.11
N ASP A 48 5.04 13.02 -8.83
CA ASP A 48 5.02 12.98 -10.29
C ASP A 48 3.99 11.96 -10.79
N LEU A 49 2.87 12.47 -11.33
CA LEU A 49 1.78 11.65 -11.85
C LEU A 49 2.02 11.25 -13.31
N VAL A 50 2.12 9.95 -13.55
CA VAL A 50 2.30 9.37 -14.90
C VAL A 50 1.03 8.71 -15.40
N ASP A 51 0.99 8.36 -16.69
CA ASP A 51 -0.06 7.47 -17.19
C ASP A 51 0.08 6.08 -16.55
N VAL A 52 -1.06 5.45 -16.25
CA VAL A 52 -1.06 4.08 -15.73
C VAL A 52 -0.43 3.16 -16.78
N PRO A 53 0.66 2.43 -16.46
CA PRO A 53 1.30 1.50 -17.39
C PRO A 53 0.31 0.46 -17.92
N ASP A 54 0.42 0.09 -19.20
CA ASP A 54 -0.53 -0.82 -19.86
C ASP A 54 -0.66 -2.17 -19.15
N GLU A 55 0.46 -2.72 -18.66
CA GLU A 55 0.48 -3.98 -17.89
C GLU A 55 -0.27 -3.87 -16.55
N VAL A 56 -0.10 -2.77 -15.83
CA VAL A 56 -0.81 -2.47 -14.58
C VAL A 56 -2.30 -2.30 -14.84
N ARG A 57 -2.64 -1.55 -15.90
CA ARG A 57 -4.03 -1.35 -16.31
C ARG A 57 -4.69 -2.68 -16.64
N ALA A 58 -4.04 -3.53 -17.43
CA ALA A 58 -4.56 -4.84 -17.80
C ALA A 58 -4.73 -5.77 -16.58
N LEU A 59 -3.82 -5.71 -15.60
CA LEU A 59 -3.97 -6.45 -14.33
C LEU A 59 -5.19 -5.96 -13.53
N ALA A 60 -5.32 -4.65 -13.34
CA ALA A 60 -6.45 -4.07 -12.62
C ALA A 60 -7.78 -4.37 -13.33
N GLU A 61 -7.84 -4.25 -14.66
CA GLU A 61 -9.00 -4.63 -15.47
C GLU A 61 -9.34 -6.12 -15.33
N ARG A 62 -8.33 -6.99 -15.28
CA ARG A 62 -8.54 -8.43 -15.08
C ARG A 62 -9.17 -8.74 -13.72
N LEU A 63 -8.70 -8.12 -12.65
CA LEU A 63 -9.26 -8.30 -11.31
C LEU A 63 -10.69 -7.73 -11.23
N LEU A 64 -10.88 -6.50 -11.69
CA LEU A 64 -12.17 -5.81 -11.65
C LEU A 64 -13.21 -6.44 -12.58
N GLY A 65 -12.79 -6.98 -13.73
CA GLY A 65 -13.66 -7.65 -14.69
C GLY A 65 -14.13 -9.04 -14.25
N ALA A 66 -13.58 -9.59 -13.16
CA ALA A 66 -13.95 -10.91 -12.66
C ALA A 66 -15.29 -10.93 -11.92
N THR A 67 -15.85 -9.77 -11.59
CA THR A 67 -17.15 -9.63 -10.92
C THR A 67 -17.80 -8.29 -11.26
N GLU A 68 -19.13 -8.23 -11.25
CA GLU A 68 -19.89 -6.97 -11.37
C GLU A 68 -20.34 -6.43 -10.00
N GLN A 69 -19.89 -7.06 -8.91
CA GLN A 69 -20.24 -6.70 -7.54
C GLN A 69 -19.16 -5.82 -6.90
N TYR A 70 -19.41 -5.38 -5.65
CA TYR A 70 -18.43 -4.65 -4.83
C TYR A 70 -17.92 -3.34 -5.46
N GLY A 71 -18.76 -2.68 -6.26
CA GLY A 71 -18.41 -1.42 -6.92
C GLY A 71 -17.47 -1.59 -8.12
N ALA A 72 -17.33 -2.81 -8.67
CA ALA A 72 -16.46 -3.07 -9.80
C ALA A 72 -16.73 -2.18 -11.04
N PRO A 73 -17.99 -1.90 -11.44
CA PRO A 73 -18.26 -0.99 -12.55
C PRO A 73 -17.70 0.43 -12.31
N GLU A 74 -17.91 0.96 -11.10
CA GLU A 74 -17.43 2.27 -10.69
C GLU A 74 -15.89 2.30 -10.62
N LEU A 75 -15.26 1.26 -10.07
CA LEU A 75 -13.80 1.15 -10.04
C LEU A 75 -13.19 1.05 -11.45
N ARG A 76 -13.85 0.38 -12.39
CA ARG A 76 -13.42 0.35 -13.81
C ARG A 76 -13.51 1.73 -14.45
N ALA A 77 -14.57 2.49 -14.16
CA ALA A 77 -14.70 3.87 -14.62
C ALA A 77 -13.59 4.75 -14.03
N GLN A 78 -13.31 4.64 -12.73
CA GLN A 78 -12.21 5.34 -12.08
C GLN A 78 -10.85 4.99 -12.71
N LEU A 79 -10.58 3.71 -12.97
CA LEU A 79 -9.34 3.27 -13.62
C LEU A 79 -9.12 3.94 -15.00
N SER A 80 -10.20 4.21 -15.75
CA SER A 80 -10.10 4.88 -17.05
C SER A 80 -9.66 6.34 -16.97
N GLU A 81 -9.91 6.99 -15.82
CA GLU A 81 -9.56 8.39 -15.56
C GLU A 81 -8.32 8.54 -14.68
N ALA A 82 -7.86 7.46 -14.05
CA ALA A 82 -6.77 7.47 -13.08
C ALA A 82 -5.41 7.77 -13.71
N ARG A 83 -4.59 8.47 -12.93
CA ARG A 83 -3.14 8.59 -13.13
C ARG A 83 -2.42 7.68 -12.13
N ALA A 84 -1.16 7.39 -12.38
CA ALA A 84 -0.35 6.54 -11.54
C ALA A 84 0.69 7.33 -10.74
N THR A 85 0.87 6.93 -9.48
CA THR A 85 1.98 7.33 -8.63
C THR A 85 2.91 6.14 -8.46
N LEU A 86 4.18 6.31 -8.82
CA LEU A 86 5.17 5.23 -8.77
C LEU A 86 5.79 5.12 -7.37
N PHE A 87 5.87 3.89 -6.86
CA PHE A 87 6.56 3.60 -5.60
C PHE A 87 7.84 2.80 -5.85
N ALA A 88 8.76 2.84 -4.88
CA ALA A 88 9.90 1.93 -4.86
C ALA A 88 9.44 0.55 -4.39
N GLY A 89 8.96 -0.29 -5.31
CA GLY A 89 8.51 -1.65 -5.00
C GLY A 89 7.47 -2.17 -5.98
N PRO A 90 6.92 -3.38 -5.74
CA PRO A 90 5.94 -4.02 -6.61
C PRO A 90 4.52 -3.51 -6.30
N SER A 91 4.40 -2.18 -6.19
CA SER A 91 3.16 -1.50 -5.88
C SER A 91 3.08 -0.20 -6.69
N ILE A 92 1.87 0.19 -7.05
CA ILE A 92 1.60 1.43 -7.76
C ILE A 92 0.33 2.06 -7.21
N GLY A 93 0.38 3.37 -6.98
CA GLY A 93 -0.77 4.14 -6.52
C GLY A 93 -1.62 4.61 -7.70
N PHE A 94 -2.92 4.74 -7.48
CA PHE A 94 -3.85 5.38 -8.40
C PHE A 94 -4.30 6.72 -7.82
N ASP A 95 -4.10 7.77 -8.61
CA ASP A 95 -4.67 9.09 -8.37
C ASP A 95 -5.96 9.20 -9.20
N VAL A 96 -7.10 9.21 -8.51
CA VAL A 96 -8.43 9.29 -9.12
C VAL A 96 -8.95 10.73 -8.95
N PRO A 97 -9.50 11.37 -10.00
CA PRO A 97 -10.05 12.71 -9.88
C PRO A 97 -11.12 12.81 -8.78
N ALA A 98 -11.04 13.85 -7.95
CA ALA A 98 -11.91 14.04 -6.78
C ALA A 98 -13.42 14.16 -7.11
N GLY A 99 -13.79 14.31 -8.39
CA GLY A 99 -15.18 14.37 -8.87
C GLY A 99 -15.75 13.02 -9.32
N THR A 100 -14.93 11.97 -9.40
CA THR A 100 -15.38 10.66 -9.88
C THR A 100 -16.26 9.98 -8.82
N ALA A 101 -17.28 9.23 -9.25
CA ALA A 101 -18.23 8.60 -8.33
C ALA A 101 -17.54 7.56 -7.42
N LEU A 102 -17.95 7.51 -6.14
CA LEU A 102 -17.47 6.52 -5.18
C LEU A 102 -17.96 5.12 -5.55
N ALA A 103 -17.09 4.12 -5.45
CA ALA A 103 -17.43 2.72 -5.67
C ALA A 103 -18.02 2.05 -4.41
N VAL A 104 -17.47 2.37 -3.24
CA VAL A 104 -17.86 1.81 -1.93
C VAL A 104 -17.72 2.88 -0.84
N PRO A 105 -18.36 2.74 0.34
CA PRO A 105 -18.40 3.82 1.34
C PRO A 105 -17.12 4.01 2.19
N GLY A 106 -16.01 3.34 1.87
CA GLY A 106 -14.80 3.43 2.68
C GLY A 106 -13.60 2.65 2.13
N ASP A 107 -12.73 2.23 3.05
CA ASP A 107 -11.46 1.59 2.74
C ASP A 107 -11.61 0.07 2.77
N ALA A 108 -11.05 -0.61 1.77
CA ALA A 108 -11.07 -2.06 1.69
C ALA A 108 -10.05 -2.57 0.66
N ASN A 109 -9.69 -3.85 0.75
CA ASN A 109 -9.20 -4.55 -0.43
C ASN A 109 -10.41 -4.95 -1.29
N PHE A 110 -10.31 -4.76 -2.60
CA PHE A 110 -11.25 -5.35 -3.53
C PHE A 110 -11.19 -6.88 -3.37
N PRO A 111 -12.34 -7.58 -3.30
CA PRO A 111 -12.34 -8.97 -2.85
C PRO A 111 -11.78 -9.95 -3.87
N VAL A 112 -11.54 -9.54 -5.12
CA VAL A 112 -10.89 -10.39 -6.12
C VAL A 112 -9.38 -10.23 -6.04
N VAL A 113 -8.68 -11.35 -5.91
CA VAL A 113 -7.22 -11.44 -5.93
C VAL A 113 -6.77 -12.33 -7.08
N GLY A 114 -5.62 -12.00 -7.67
CA GLY A 114 -4.95 -12.83 -8.67
C GLY A 114 -3.79 -13.57 -8.03
N VAL A 115 -3.69 -14.87 -8.27
CA VAL A 115 -2.58 -15.70 -7.78
C VAL A 115 -1.77 -16.17 -8.97
N TYR A 116 -0.45 -16.11 -8.85
CA TYR A 116 0.47 -16.66 -9.85
C TYR A 116 1.71 -17.26 -9.16
N ARG A 117 2.49 -18.04 -9.91
CA ARG A 117 3.75 -18.61 -9.43
C ARG A 117 4.93 -17.88 -10.03
N ALA A 118 5.91 -17.58 -9.20
CA ALA A 118 7.20 -16.99 -9.56
C ALA A 118 8.27 -17.46 -8.57
N LEU A 119 9.54 -17.11 -8.79
CA LEU A 119 10.66 -17.30 -7.85
C LEU A 119 10.63 -18.63 -7.09
N ASP A 120 11.31 -19.65 -7.62
CA ASP A 120 11.37 -20.98 -6.99
C ASP A 120 9.99 -21.66 -6.87
N ASP A 121 9.09 -21.40 -7.84
CA ASP A 121 7.71 -21.93 -7.92
C ASP A 121 6.80 -21.56 -6.73
N ARG A 122 7.13 -20.46 -6.04
CA ARG A 122 6.32 -19.92 -4.94
C ARG A 122 5.14 -19.09 -5.45
N THR A 123 4.06 -19.08 -4.70
CA THR A 123 2.83 -18.34 -5.00
C THR A 123 2.92 -16.88 -4.55
N PHE A 124 2.40 -15.98 -5.36
CA PHE A 124 2.29 -14.55 -5.06
C PHE A 124 0.88 -14.07 -5.37
N GLU A 125 0.43 -13.05 -4.63
CA GLU A 125 -0.90 -12.45 -4.78
C GLU A 125 -0.80 -11.04 -5.36
N VAL A 126 -1.58 -10.78 -6.40
CA VAL A 126 -1.88 -9.44 -6.90
C VAL A 126 -3.22 -9.02 -6.31
N TYR A 127 -3.24 -7.90 -5.59
CA TYR A 127 -4.45 -7.37 -4.96
C TYR A 127 -4.63 -5.89 -5.25
N LEU A 128 -5.88 -5.45 -5.19
CA LEU A 128 -6.30 -4.09 -5.46
C LEU A 128 -6.88 -3.46 -4.19
N GLY A 129 -6.30 -2.34 -3.77
CA GLY A 129 -6.75 -1.54 -2.63
C GLY A 129 -7.71 -0.43 -3.05
N VAL A 130 -8.67 -0.15 -2.17
CA VAL A 130 -9.62 0.96 -2.24
C VAL A 130 -9.44 1.83 -1.00
N LEU A 131 -9.34 3.15 -1.20
CA LEU A 131 -9.22 4.15 -0.14
C LEU A 131 -10.28 5.22 -0.36
N GLY A 132 -11.07 5.51 0.67
CA GLY A 132 -12.14 6.50 0.62
C GLY A 132 -13.21 6.21 -0.44
N GLY A 133 -13.39 4.94 -0.85
CA GLY A 133 -14.28 4.58 -1.95
C GLY A 133 -13.72 4.74 -3.36
N HIS A 134 -12.44 5.09 -3.48
CA HIS A 134 -11.72 5.21 -4.75
C HIS A 134 -10.66 4.13 -4.91
N LEU A 135 -10.38 3.77 -6.17
CA LEU A 135 -9.23 2.99 -6.58
C LEU A 135 -7.97 3.63 -6.00
N SER A 136 -7.17 2.84 -5.27
CA SER A 136 -6.04 3.39 -4.51
C SER A 136 -4.71 2.77 -4.87
N THR A 137 -4.58 1.45 -4.84
CA THR A 137 -3.27 0.79 -5.04
C THR A 137 -3.45 -0.54 -5.74
N LEU A 138 -2.56 -0.89 -6.67
CA LEU A 138 -2.34 -2.27 -7.10
C LEU A 138 -1.00 -2.72 -6.53
N SER A 139 -0.94 -3.92 -5.95
CA SER A 139 0.27 -4.40 -5.30
C SER A 139 0.43 -5.90 -5.43
N VAL A 140 1.68 -6.36 -5.36
CA VAL A 140 2.03 -7.77 -5.22
C VAL A 140 2.54 -8.05 -3.80
N SER A 141 2.04 -9.12 -3.19
CA SER A 141 2.57 -9.66 -1.93
C SER A 141 2.90 -11.14 -2.05
N GLU A 142 3.64 -11.66 -1.07
CA GLU A 142 3.65 -13.10 -0.80
C GLU A 142 2.20 -13.59 -0.65
N ALA A 143 1.91 -14.79 -1.19
CA ALA A 143 0.57 -15.35 -1.11
C ALA A 143 0.25 -15.85 0.30
N ARG A 144 -1.03 -15.81 0.66
CA ARG A 144 -1.51 -16.18 2.00
C ARG A 144 -1.47 -17.69 2.28
N ASP A 145 -1.18 -18.51 1.27
CA ASP A 145 -1.06 -19.96 1.39
C ASP A 145 0.33 -20.43 1.86
N TRP A 146 1.27 -19.50 2.04
CA TRP A 146 2.59 -19.82 2.58
C TRP A 146 2.48 -20.20 4.06
N THR A 147 3.09 -21.34 4.41
CA THR A 147 3.29 -21.73 5.80
C THR A 147 4.24 -20.78 6.52
N GLU A 148 4.15 -20.70 7.85
CA GLU A 148 5.06 -19.89 8.68
C GLU A 148 6.54 -20.23 8.41
N ALA A 149 6.87 -21.51 8.29
CA ALA A 149 8.23 -21.96 7.98
C ALA A 149 8.72 -21.47 6.60
N GLN A 150 7.85 -21.44 5.60
CA GLN A 150 8.19 -20.92 4.27
C GLN A 150 8.41 -19.40 4.29
N GLN A 151 7.64 -18.66 5.09
CA GLN A 151 7.80 -17.23 5.27
C GLN A 151 9.09 -16.92 6.04
N GLU A 152 9.40 -17.68 7.09
CA GLU A 152 10.64 -17.55 7.87
C GLU A 152 11.87 -17.82 6.99
N GLU A 153 11.89 -18.92 6.26
CA GLU A 153 12.98 -19.25 5.32
C GLU A 153 13.19 -18.14 4.28
N TRP A 154 12.10 -17.58 3.74
CA TRP A 154 12.14 -16.49 2.77
C TRP A 154 12.77 -15.23 3.38
N PHE A 155 12.29 -14.83 4.56
CA PHE A 155 12.78 -13.64 5.25
C PHE A 155 14.24 -13.79 5.73
N GLU A 156 14.61 -14.93 6.32
CA GLU A 156 15.98 -15.20 6.76
C GLU A 156 16.97 -15.26 5.59
N GLY A 157 16.51 -15.71 4.42
CA GLY A 157 17.27 -15.64 3.17
C GLY A 157 17.49 -14.22 2.64
N GLY A 158 16.93 -13.19 3.28
CA GLY A 158 16.95 -11.81 2.82
C GLY A 158 16.14 -11.62 1.53
N ARG A 159 15.20 -12.52 1.25
CA ARG A 159 14.40 -12.52 0.03
C ARG A 159 13.19 -11.60 0.19
N GLY A 160 12.60 -11.17 -0.91
CA GLY A 160 11.38 -10.35 -0.88
C GLY A 160 10.74 -10.13 -2.24
N VAL A 161 9.53 -9.59 -2.24
CA VAL A 161 8.79 -9.24 -3.47
C VAL A 161 9.52 -8.27 -4.40
N HIS A 162 10.54 -7.54 -3.90
CA HIS A 162 11.41 -6.69 -4.71
C HIS A 162 12.30 -7.47 -5.70
N GLU A 163 12.44 -8.79 -5.52
CA GLU A 163 13.17 -9.67 -6.45
C GLU A 163 12.32 -10.11 -7.65
N LEU A 164 11.02 -9.81 -7.65
CA LEU A 164 10.17 -10.13 -8.79
C LEU A 164 10.65 -9.35 -10.02
N PRO A 165 10.70 -9.99 -11.21
CA PRO A 165 11.26 -9.38 -12.41
C PRO A 165 10.38 -8.24 -12.99
N GLY A 166 9.16 -8.08 -12.48
CA GLY A 166 8.18 -7.10 -12.93
C GLY A 166 6.76 -7.54 -12.60
N TRP A 167 5.79 -6.87 -13.22
CA TRP A 167 4.39 -7.24 -13.13
C TRP A 167 4.11 -8.57 -13.84
N PRO A 168 3.25 -9.46 -13.29
CA PRO A 168 2.89 -10.70 -13.96
C PRO A 168 2.03 -10.44 -15.20
N ASP A 169 2.04 -11.39 -16.14
CA ASP A 169 1.09 -11.39 -17.26
C ASP A 169 -0.34 -11.57 -16.72
N PRO A 170 -1.30 -10.67 -17.02
CA PRO A 170 -2.70 -10.83 -16.61
C PRO A 170 -3.32 -12.17 -17.00
N ALA A 171 -2.90 -12.79 -18.10
CA ALA A 171 -3.39 -14.08 -18.54
C ALA A 171 -2.91 -15.24 -17.64
N SER A 172 -1.80 -15.06 -16.93
CA SER A 172 -1.23 -16.07 -16.04
C SER A 172 -1.89 -16.14 -14.66
N LEU A 173 -2.74 -15.17 -14.32
CA LEU A 173 -3.42 -15.11 -13.02
C LEU A 173 -4.53 -16.16 -12.91
N GLU A 174 -4.44 -16.99 -11.88
CA GLU A 174 -5.56 -17.72 -11.31
C GLU A 174 -6.37 -16.77 -10.41
N LEU A 175 -7.67 -16.62 -10.66
CA LEU A 175 -8.48 -15.63 -9.94
C LEU A 175 -9.23 -16.26 -8.76
N PHE A 176 -9.27 -15.55 -7.65
CA PHE A 176 -10.00 -15.95 -6.45
C PHE A 176 -10.82 -14.77 -5.92
N ILE A 177 -11.95 -15.08 -5.28
CA ILE A 177 -12.76 -14.12 -4.55
C ILE A 177 -12.72 -14.42 -3.05
N GLU A 178 -12.51 -13.38 -2.25
CA GLU A 178 -12.55 -13.45 -0.80
C GLU A 178 -13.99 -13.55 -0.30
N THR A 179 -14.23 -14.56 0.54
CA THR A 179 -15.51 -14.81 1.20
C THR A 179 -15.29 -14.98 2.71
N PRO A 180 -16.36 -14.95 3.53
CA PRO A 180 -16.22 -15.23 4.96
C PRO A 180 -15.64 -16.62 5.28
N GLN A 181 -15.65 -17.55 4.32
CA GLN A 181 -15.06 -18.88 4.45
C GLN A 181 -13.64 -18.98 3.86
N GLY A 182 -13.05 -17.85 3.46
CA GLY A 182 -11.74 -17.76 2.79
C GLY A 182 -11.85 -17.57 1.28
N LEU A 183 -10.72 -17.74 0.59
CA LEU A 183 -10.64 -17.60 -0.87
C LEU A 183 -11.39 -18.73 -1.58
N ARG A 184 -12.14 -18.36 -2.62
CA ARG A 184 -12.81 -19.29 -3.53
C ARG A 184 -12.35 -19.01 -4.96
N PRO A 185 -12.00 -20.04 -5.75
CA PRO A 185 -11.61 -19.82 -7.14
C PRO A 185 -12.77 -19.23 -7.95
N LEU A 186 -12.46 -18.27 -8.82
CA LEU A 186 -13.35 -17.75 -9.85
C LEU A 186 -13.04 -18.51 -11.15
N SER A 187 -13.94 -19.43 -11.51
CA SER A 187 -13.85 -20.25 -12.71
C SER A 187 -14.33 -19.52 -13.96
#